data_AF-A0A651DS87-F1
#
_entry.id   AF-A0A651DS87-F1
#
_cell.length_a   1.000
_cell.length_b   1.000
_cell.length_c   1.000
_cell.angle_alpha   90.00
_cell.angle_beta   90.00
_cell.angle_gamma   90.00
#
_symmetry.space_group_name_H-M   'P 1'
#
loop_
_entity.id
_entity.type
_entity.pdbx_description
1 polymer ?
#
loop_
_entity_poly.entity_id
_entity_poly.type
_entity_poly.pdbx_seq_one_letter_code
_entity_poly.pdbx_strand_id
1 'polypeptide(L)'
;MTQTDINWDADLPIDPEEECQALIRALRRTQGFGLFFVSCSKSTGQEIIERTTRDLPGLTIQVLTLETALADGNLYQAIADDLS
;
A
#
# COMPACT_ATOMS: atom_id res chain seq x y z
N MET A 1 -24.68 -23.30 -28.94
CA MET A 1 -23.67 -22.27 -28.62
C MET A 1 -24.08 -21.73 -27.26
N THR A 2 -23.38 -22.12 -26.20
CA THR A 2 -23.63 -21.63 -24.83
C THR A 2 -22.98 -20.26 -24.71
N GLN A 3 -23.82 -19.22 -24.61
CA GLN A 3 -23.38 -17.85 -24.38
C GLN A 3 -22.91 -17.74 -22.93
N THR A 4 -21.64 -17.39 -22.73
CA THR A 4 -21.08 -17.13 -21.40
C THR A 4 -21.50 -15.72 -21.00
N ASP A 5 -22.38 -15.60 -20.00
CA ASP A 5 -22.72 -14.31 -19.39
C ASP A 5 -21.47 -13.73 -18.71
N ILE A 6 -20.79 -12.83 -19.39
CA ILE A 6 -19.69 -12.06 -18.80
C ILE A 6 -20.33 -10.98 -17.92
N ASN A 7 -20.21 -11.15 -16.60
CA ASN A 7 -20.66 -10.17 -15.63
C ASN A 7 -19.70 -8.98 -15.61
N TRP A 8 -19.99 -7.96 -16.42
CA TRP A 8 -19.21 -6.72 -16.50
C TRP A 8 -19.29 -5.84 -15.24
N ASP A 9 -20.21 -6.12 -14.31
CA ASP A 9 -20.31 -5.44 -13.01
C ASP A 9 -19.46 -6.13 -11.92
N ALA A 10 -18.84 -7.26 -12.22
CA ALA A 10 -17.91 -7.90 -11.28
C ALA A 10 -16.55 -7.18 -11.34
N ASP A 11 -16.09 -6.69 -10.18
CA ASP A 11 -14.72 -6.20 -10.05
C ASP A 11 -13.74 -7.30 -10.51
N LEU A 12 -12.73 -6.88 -11.29
CA LEU A 12 -11.68 -7.77 -11.72
C LEU A 12 -10.99 -8.35 -10.47
N PRO A 13 -10.65 -9.65 -10.47
CA PRO A 13 -9.89 -10.23 -9.37
C PRO A 13 -8.58 -9.48 -9.23
N ILE A 14 -8.36 -8.92 -8.04
CA ILE A 14 -7.14 -8.19 -7.70
C ILE A 14 -6.00 -9.21 -7.59
N ASP A 15 -4.97 -9.08 -8.43
CA ASP A 15 -3.72 -9.83 -8.28
C ASP A 15 -2.82 -9.12 -7.26
N PRO A 16 -2.56 -9.72 -6.08
CA PRO A 16 -1.74 -9.10 -5.05
C PRO A 16 -0.33 -8.73 -5.51
N GLU A 17 0.26 -9.49 -6.43
CA GLU A 17 1.60 -9.21 -6.94
C GLU A 17 1.59 -8.01 -7.89
N GLU A 18 0.54 -7.88 -8.71
CA GLU A 18 0.36 -6.74 -9.60
C GLU A 18 0.20 -5.44 -8.81
N GLU A 19 -0.61 -5.46 -7.74
CA GLU A 19 -0.81 -4.31 -6.84
C GLU A 19 0.48 -3.95 -6.09
N CYS A 20 1.22 -4.94 -5.60
CA CYS A 20 2.51 -4.70 -4.96
C CYS A 20 3.51 -4.04 -5.93
N GLN A 21 3.57 -4.50 -7.18
CA GLN A 21 4.42 -3.87 -8.19
C GLN A 21 3.94 -2.47 -8.56
N ALA A 22 2.63 -2.23 -8.60
CA ALA A 22 2.06 -0.90 -8.81
C ALA A 22 2.50 0.06 -7.71
N LEU A 23 2.47 -0.37 -6.45
CA LEU A 23 2.99 0.40 -5.30
C LEU A 23 4.48 0.74 -5.47
N ILE A 24 5.33 -0.24 -5.79
CA ILE A 24 6.78 -0.01 -5.99
C ILE A 24 7.01 1.00 -7.13
N ARG A 25 6.25 0.89 -8.23
CA ARG A 25 6.33 1.84 -9.35
C ARG A 25 5.89 3.24 -8.94
N ALA A 26 4.85 3.36 -8.13
CA ALA A 26 4.38 4.64 -7.62
C ALA A 26 5.45 5.30 -6.73
N LEU A 27 6.01 4.53 -5.78
CA LEU A 27 7.07 5.00 -4.89
C LEU A 27 8.32 5.46 -5.65
N ARG A 28 8.74 4.75 -6.71
CA ARG A 28 9.87 5.16 -7.58
C ARG A 28 9.66 6.50 -8.26
N ARG A 29 8.42 6.84 -8.59
CA ARG A 29 8.08 8.06 -9.34
C ARG A 29 7.82 9.26 -8.42
N THR A 30 7.59 9.02 -7.13
CA THR A 30 7.38 10.07 -6.15
C THR A 30 8.59 11.00 -6.09
N GLN A 31 8.36 12.30 -6.26
CA GLN A 31 9.36 13.34 -6.03
C GLN A 31 8.98 14.12 -4.78
N GLY A 32 9.88 14.18 -3.80
CA GLY A 32 9.59 14.78 -2.51
C GLY A 32 8.88 13.80 -1.57
N PHE A 33 7.74 14.21 -1.01
CA PHE A 33 6.98 13.45 -0.03
C PHE A 33 5.73 12.80 -0.65
N GLY A 34 5.46 11.55 -0.30
CA GLY A 34 4.24 10.85 -0.71
C GLY A 34 3.78 9.90 0.39
N LEU A 35 2.46 9.77 0.51
CA LEU A 35 1.81 8.90 1.49
C LEU A 35 1.01 7.83 0.76
N PHE A 36 1.22 6.57 1.13
CA PHE A 36 0.61 5.42 0.48
C PHE A 36 -0.06 4.56 1.53
N PHE A 37 -1.30 4.15 1.26
CA PHE A 37 -2.07 3.28 2.13
C PHE A 37 -2.18 1.91 1.47
N VAL A 38 -1.89 0.87 2.24
CA VAL A 38 -1.94 -0.52 1.76
C VAL A 38 -2.79 -1.30 2.74
N SER A 39 -3.91 -1.86 2.24
CA SER A 39 -4.73 -2.80 3.00
C SER A 39 -4.25 -4.21 2.70
N CYS A 40 -3.63 -4.88 3.68
CA CYS A 40 -3.10 -6.22 3.50
C CYS A 40 -3.09 -7.01 4.82
N SER A 41 -2.81 -8.31 4.73
CA SER A 41 -2.53 -9.13 5.92
C SER A 41 -1.20 -8.73 6.55
N LYS A 42 -1.00 -9.02 7.84
CA LYS A 42 0.25 -8.70 8.55
C LYS A 42 1.50 -9.29 7.87
N SER A 43 1.42 -10.55 7.42
CA SER A 43 2.54 -11.20 6.71
C SER A 43 2.84 -10.54 5.37
N THR A 44 1.79 -10.21 4.61
CA THR A 44 1.95 -9.51 3.33
C THR A 44 2.53 -8.11 3.53
N GLY A 45 2.11 -7.39 4.57
CA GLY A 45 2.65 -6.07 4.90
C GLY A 45 4.15 -6.13 5.18
N GLN A 46 4.62 -7.12 5.96
CA GLN A 46 6.05 -7.31 6.20
C GLN A 46 6.83 -7.56 4.91
N GLU A 47 6.30 -8.42 4.02
CA GLU A 47 6.93 -8.68 2.73
C GLU A 47 7.02 -7.41 1.86
N ILE A 48 5.95 -6.62 1.81
CA ILE A 48 5.91 -5.35 1.06
C ILE A 48 6.97 -4.38 1.61
N ILE A 49 7.10 -4.26 2.92
CA ILE A 49 8.10 -3.38 3.56
C ILE A 49 9.53 -3.82 3.20
N GLU A 50 9.81 -5.12 3.32
CA GLU A 50 11.12 -5.68 2.99
C GLU A 50 11.48 -5.48 1.51
N ARG A 51 10.54 -5.78 0.61
CA ARG A 51 10.72 -5.58 -0.84
C ARG A 51 10.95 -4.12 -1.17
N THR A 52 10.14 -3.23 -0.61
CA THR A 52 10.24 -1.79 -0.90
C THR A 52 11.57 -1.23 -0.42
N THR A 53 12.02 -1.62 0.78
CA THR A 53 13.33 -1.21 1.33
C THR A 53 14.49 -1.74 0.48
N ARG A 54 14.38 -2.99 0.00
CA ARG A 54 15.40 -3.62 -0.87
C ARG A 54 15.45 -2.98 -2.25
N ASP A 55 14.31 -2.72 -2.86
CA ASP A 55 14.18 -2.34 -4.27
C ASP A 55 14.31 -0.81 -4.48
N LEU A 56 14.23 -0.03 -3.40
CA LEU A 56 14.28 1.44 -3.39
C LEU A 56 15.31 1.97 -2.37
N PRO A 57 16.59 1.56 -2.44
CA PRO A 57 17.59 1.92 -1.44
C PRO A 57 17.91 3.43 -1.37
N GLY A 58 17.47 4.22 -2.37
CA GLY A 58 17.65 5.67 -2.41
C GLY A 58 16.48 6.48 -1.82
N LEU A 59 15.40 5.83 -1.37
CA LEU A 59 14.27 6.49 -0.74
C LEU A 59 14.29 6.25 0.77
N THR A 60 14.02 7.29 1.55
CA THR A 60 13.70 7.14 2.96
C THR A 60 12.26 6.65 3.09
N ILE A 61 12.07 5.42 3.56
CA ILE A 61 10.75 4.82 3.75
C ILE A 61 10.51 4.69 5.24
N GLN A 62 9.49 5.40 5.74
CA GLN A 62 8.97 5.25 7.09
C GLN A 62 7.67 4.43 7.02
N VAL A 63 7.50 3.51 7.96
CA VAL A 63 6.33 2.63 8.02
C VAL A 63 5.51 2.98 9.26
N LEU A 64 4.30 3.46 9.04
CA LEU A 64 3.31 3.64 10.09
C LEU A 64 2.29 2.50 10.00
N THR A 65 2.23 1.65 11.04
CA THR A 65 1.24 0.56 11.12
C THR A 65 0.01 1.04 11.88
N LEU A 66 -1.14 1.10 11.21
CA LEU A 66 -2.42 1.49 11.80
C LEU A 66 -3.21 0.23 12.23
N GLU A 67 -3.03 -0.22 13.47
CA GLU A 67 -3.76 -1.39 14.01
C GLU A 67 -5.18 -1.06 14.48
N THR A 68 -5.45 0.22 14.75
CA THR A 68 -6.74 0.74 15.21
C THR A 68 -7.19 1.92 14.37
N ALA A 69 -8.51 2.15 14.32
CA ALA A 69 -9.04 3.38 13.76
C ALA A 69 -8.48 4.58 14.52
N LEU A 70 -8.09 5.63 13.79
CA LEU A 70 -7.60 6.86 14.38
C LEU A 70 -8.71 7.47 15.24
N ALA A 71 -8.47 7.61 16.55
CA ALA A 71 -9.48 8.02 17.54
C ALA A 71 -10.17 9.35 17.16
N ASP A 72 -9.41 10.29 16.61
CA ASP A 72 -9.89 11.61 16.20
C ASP A 72 -9.92 11.79 14.66
N GLY A 73 -9.66 10.71 13.90
CA GLY A 73 -9.50 10.77 12.44
C GLY A 73 -8.26 11.53 11.95
N ASN A 74 -7.42 12.03 12.85
CA ASN A 74 -6.27 12.86 12.50
C ASN A 74 -5.00 12.04 12.25
N LEU A 75 -4.77 11.70 10.99
CA LEU A 75 -3.57 10.96 10.57
C LEU A 75 -2.27 11.75 10.74
N TYR A 76 -2.30 13.08 10.56
CA TYR A 76 -1.10 13.91 10.67
C TYR A 76 -0.56 13.94 12.10
N GLN A 77 -1.45 13.91 13.09
CA GLN A 77 -1.04 13.82 14.49
C GLN A 77 -0.37 12.47 14.77
N ALA A 78 -0.95 11.36 14.30
CA ALA A 78 -0.35 10.04 14.46
C ALA A 78 1.05 9.96 13.81
N ILE A 79 1.24 10.59 12.66
CA ILE A 79 2.56 10.70 12.01
C ILE A 79 3.51 11.56 12.85
N ALA A 80 3.05 12.69 13.40
CA ALA A 80 3.89 13.56 14.22
C ALA A 80 4.36 12.87 15.50
N ASP A 81 3.49 12.09 16.14
CA ASP A 81 3.79 11.34 17.37
C ASP A 81 4.76 10.17 17.11
N ASP A 82 4.74 9.57 15.90
CA ASP A 82 5.68 8.50 15.50
C ASP A 82 7.07 9.03 15.10
N LEU A 83 7.13 10.29 14.63
CA LEU A 83 8.37 10.96 14.22
C LEU A 83 9.05 11.78 15.35
N SER A 84 8.41 11.95 16.50
CA SER A 84 8.93 12.72 17.66
C SER A 84 9.85 11.90 18.55
#